data_AF-A0A2S8BJU9-F1
#
_entry.id   AF-A0A2S8BJU9-F1
#
_cell.length_a   1.000
_cell.length_b   1.000
_cell.length_c   1.000
_cell.angle_alpha   90.00
_cell.angle_beta   90.00
_cell.angle_gamma   90.00
#
_symmetry.space_group_name_H-M   'P 1'
#
loop_
_entity.id
_entity.type
_entity.pdbx_description
1 polymer ?
#
loop_
_entity_poly.entity_id
_entity_poly.type
_entity_poly.pdbx_seq_one_letter_code
_entity_poly.pdbx_strand_id
1 'polypeptide(L)'
;MSAGVTRLDASVGGLGGCPFAPGATGNIATEDLVYLLRDSGIETNIDLPAAIAAAETAKAVVGHDLPGAVLRAGDRKLPADDDR
;
A
#
# COMPACT_ATOMS: atom_id res chain seq x y z
N MET A 1 -7.42 4.29 -13.75
CA MET A 1 -8.90 4.17 -13.67
C MET A 1 -9.62 4.39 -15.02
N SER A 2 -8.91 4.32 -16.15
CA SER A 2 -9.42 4.70 -17.48
C SER A 2 -10.59 3.88 -18.03
N ALA A 3 -10.85 2.69 -17.45
CA ALA A 3 -11.98 1.83 -17.80
C ALA A 3 -13.24 2.06 -16.91
N GLY A 4 -13.23 3.10 -16.05
CA GLY A 4 -14.37 3.43 -15.17
C GLY A 4 -14.45 2.64 -13.86
N VAL A 5 -13.46 1.78 -13.56
CA VAL A 5 -13.38 1.06 -12.28
C VAL A 5 -12.97 2.02 -11.16
N THR A 6 -13.78 2.09 -10.11
CA THR A 6 -13.57 2.97 -8.94
C THR A 6 -13.45 2.21 -7.61
N ARG A 7 -13.56 0.88 -7.64
CA ARG A 7 -13.46 0.03 -6.44
C ARG A 7 -12.38 -1.02 -6.66
N LEU A 8 -11.40 -1.06 -5.77
CA LEU A 8 -10.24 -1.94 -5.82
C LEU A 8 -10.06 -2.56 -4.44
N ASP A 9 -9.82 -3.87 -4.40
CA ASP A 9 -9.49 -4.57 -3.17
C ASP A 9 -7.97 -4.67 -3.02
N ALA A 10 -7.50 -4.56 -1.78
CA ALA A 10 -6.09 -4.61 -1.41
C ALA A 10 -5.95 -5.26 -0.02
N SER A 11 -4.73 -5.59 0.38
CA SER A 11 -4.44 -6.12 1.72
C SER A 11 -3.27 -5.40 2.36
N VAL A 12 -3.34 -5.15 3.66
CA VAL A 12 -2.30 -4.44 4.42
C VAL A 12 -0.94 -5.13 4.26
N GLY A 13 0.12 -4.39 3.92
CA GLY A 13 1.45 -4.97 3.68
C GLY A 13 1.55 -5.86 2.43
N GLY A 14 0.45 -6.07 1.70
CA GLY A 14 0.36 -7.07 0.63
C GLY A 14 0.15 -8.49 1.17
N LEU A 15 -0.49 -8.61 2.34
CA LEU A 15 -0.85 -9.90 2.93
C LEU A 15 -1.66 -10.79 2.00
N GLY A 16 -1.57 -12.09 2.27
CA GLY A 16 -2.21 -13.15 1.51
C GLY A 16 -1.20 -14.03 0.79
N GLY A 17 -1.70 -14.74 -0.21
CA GLY A 17 -0.97 -15.76 -0.94
C GLY A 17 -1.92 -16.89 -1.31
N CYS A 18 -1.57 -17.67 -2.32
CA CYS A 18 -2.40 -18.79 -2.75
C CYS A 18 -1.88 -20.09 -2.10
N PRO A 19 -2.70 -20.83 -1.33
CA PRO A 19 -2.29 -22.11 -0.76
C PRO A 19 -2.02 -23.17 -1.85
N PHE A 20 -2.52 -22.96 -3.07
CA PHE A 20 -2.37 -23.87 -4.20
C PHE A 20 -1.24 -23.48 -5.17
N ALA A 21 -0.67 -22.28 -5.03
CA ALA A 21 0.40 -21.79 -5.90
C ALA A 21 1.59 -21.31 -5.04
N PRO A 22 2.57 -22.20 -4.76
CA PRO A 22 3.75 -21.85 -3.98
C PRO A 22 4.48 -20.65 -4.60
N GLY A 23 4.73 -19.62 -3.79
CA GLY A 23 5.42 -18.40 -4.24
C GLY A 23 4.55 -17.39 -4.98
N ALA A 24 3.24 -17.63 -5.13
CA ALA A 24 2.34 -16.57 -5.56
C ALA A 24 2.40 -15.41 -4.56
N THR A 25 2.66 -14.20 -5.07
CA THR A 25 2.63 -12.98 -4.26
C THR A 25 1.24 -12.80 -3.64
N GLY A 26 1.18 -12.17 -2.47
CA GLY A 26 -0.09 -11.80 -1.85
C GLY A 26 -0.86 -10.76 -2.66
N ASN A 27 -1.83 -10.12 -2.01
CA ASN A 27 -2.61 -9.07 -2.68
C ASN A 27 -1.75 -7.83 -2.94
N ILE A 28 -2.29 -6.88 -3.70
CA ILE A 28 -1.74 -5.52 -3.77
C ILE A 28 -1.68 -4.95 -2.35
N ALA A 29 -0.53 -4.40 -1.96
CA ALA A 29 -0.38 -3.77 -0.67
C ALA A 29 -1.23 -2.49 -0.57
N THR A 30 -2.00 -2.34 0.50
CA THR A 30 -2.89 -1.18 0.67
C THR A 30 -2.12 0.14 0.61
N GLU A 31 -0.98 0.23 1.30
CA GLU A 31 -0.12 1.41 1.32
C GLU A 31 0.49 1.72 -0.06
N ASP A 32 0.83 0.70 -0.85
CA ASP A 32 1.33 0.88 -2.22
C ASP A 32 0.23 1.42 -3.14
N LEU A 33 -0.99 0.90 -3.01
CA LEU A 33 -2.13 1.35 -3.79
C LEU A 33 -2.52 2.79 -3.44
N VAL A 34 -2.57 3.12 -2.14
CA VAL A 34 -2.89 4.48 -1.68
C VAL A 34 -1.83 5.46 -2.15
N TYR A 35 -0.54 5.10 -2.05
CA TYR A 35 0.55 5.92 -2.56
C TYR A 35 0.39 6.19 -4.07
N LEU A 36 0.15 5.15 -4.87
CA LEU A 36 -0.02 5.27 -6.32
C LEU A 36 -1.23 6.14 -6.68
N LEU A 37 -2.38 5.93 -6.04
CA LEU A 37 -3.59 6.67 -6.34
C LEU A 37 -3.44 8.14 -5.96
N ARG A 38 -2.89 8.42 -4.78
CA ARG A 38 -2.59 9.80 -4.35
C ARG A 38 -1.64 10.50 -5.32
N ASP A 39 -0.57 9.83 -5.76
CA ASP A 39 0.38 10.43 -6.72
C ASP A 39 -0.22 10.61 -8.12
N SER A 40 -1.23 9.80 -8.46
CA SER A 40 -2.01 9.94 -9.69
C SER A 40 -3.12 11.00 -9.58
N GLY A 41 -3.18 11.76 -8.48
CA GLY A 41 -4.22 12.77 -8.24
C GLY A 41 -5.61 12.20 -7.95
N ILE A 42 -5.69 10.95 -7.48
CA ILE A 42 -6.94 10.27 -7.14
C ILE A 42 -7.06 10.18 -5.62
N GLU A 43 -8.08 10.84 -5.08
CA GLU A 43 -8.41 10.82 -3.66
C GLU A 43 -8.90 9.45 -3.22
N THR A 44 -8.37 8.96 -2.10
CA THR A 44 -8.74 7.65 -1.49
C THR A 44 -9.40 7.79 -0.13
N ASN A 45 -9.32 8.97 0.51
CA ASN A 45 -9.68 9.21 1.91
C ASN A 45 -8.95 8.30 2.91
N ILE A 46 -7.77 7.78 2.55
CA ILE A 46 -6.92 6.97 3.43
C ILE A 46 -5.66 7.77 3.79
N ASP A 47 -5.36 7.84 5.08
CA ASP A 47 -4.11 8.39 5.60
C ASP A 47 -2.96 7.41 5.31
N LEU A 48 -2.06 7.81 4.42
CA LEU A 48 -0.94 6.95 4.00
C LEU A 48 0.03 6.64 5.15
N PRO A 49 0.51 7.62 5.95
CA PRO A 49 1.30 7.32 7.15
C PRO A 49 0.65 6.30 8.09
N ALA A 50 -0.66 6.41 8.33
CA ALA A 50 -1.39 5.46 9.16
C ALA A 50 -1.48 4.07 8.51
N ALA A 51 -1.65 4.00 7.18
CA ALA A 51 -1.64 2.73 6.45
C ALA A 51 -0.26 2.03 6.53
N ILE A 52 0.84 2.79 6.43
CA ILE A 52 2.20 2.26 6.62
C ILE A 52 2.38 1.73 8.05
N ALA A 53 1.95 2.47 9.06
CA ALA A 53 2.03 2.03 10.45
C ALA A 53 1.20 0.75 10.73
N ALA A 54 0.05 0.62 10.07
CA ALA A 54 -0.75 -0.60 10.11
C ALA A 54 -0.01 -1.79 9.46
N ALA A 55 0.70 -1.56 8.35
CA ALA A 55 1.52 -2.58 7.70
C ALA A 55 2.73 -3.01 8.53
N GLU A 56 3.39 -2.09 9.25
CA GLU A 56 4.42 -2.43 10.23
C GLU A 56 3.87 -3.29 11.37
N THR A 57 2.68 -2.95 11.88
CA THR A 57 2.00 -3.76 12.89
C THR A 57 1.69 -5.16 12.37
N ALA A 58 1.17 -5.27 11.15
CA ALA A 58 0.86 -6.55 10.53
C ALA A 58 2.12 -7.41 10.36
N LYS A 59 3.21 -6.83 9.86
CA LYS A 59 4.52 -7.48 9.74
C LYS A 59 5.00 -8.05 11.08
N ALA A 60 4.90 -7.27 12.15
CA ALA A 60 5.28 -7.73 13.49
C ALA A 60 4.43 -8.90 13.97
N VAL A 61 3.12 -8.88 13.70
CA VAL A 61 2.18 -9.94 14.11
C VAL A 61 2.43 -11.26 13.36
N VAL A 62 2.68 -11.20 12.05
CA VAL A 62 2.88 -12.42 11.23
C VAL A 62 4.30 -12.98 11.35
N GLY A 63 5.26 -12.20 11.86
CA GLY A 63 6.61 -12.66 12.17
C GLY A 63 7.51 -12.86 10.95
N HIS A 64 7.15 -12.32 9.78
CA HIS A 64 7.96 -12.34 8.56
C HIS A 64 7.77 -11.05 7.76
N ASP A 65 8.68 -10.78 6.82
CA ASP A 65 8.58 -9.62 5.94
C ASP A 65 7.32 -9.66 5.07
N LEU A 66 6.82 -8.48 4.76
CA LEU A 66 5.68 -8.26 3.87
C LEU A 66 6.14 -7.58 2.57
N PRO A 67 5.52 -7.88 1.42
CA PRO A 67 6.01 -7.45 0.12
C PRO A 67 5.80 -5.95 -0.19
N GLY A 68 5.00 -5.22 0.59
CA GLY A 68 4.74 -3.79 0.38
C GLY A 68 6.01 -2.97 0.14
N ALA A 69 6.05 -2.22 -0.96
CA ALA A 69 7.21 -1.40 -1.31
C ALA A 69 7.28 -0.13 -0.45
N VAL A 70 6.15 0.52 -0.23
CA VAL A 70 6.01 1.73 0.58
C VAL A 70 6.17 1.43 2.07
N LEU A 71 5.81 0.22 2.53
CA LEU A 71 6.20 -0.26 3.86
C LEU A 71 7.72 -0.20 4.05
N ARG A 72 8.49 -0.63 3.06
CA ARG A 72 9.96 -0.66 3.12
C ARG A 72 10.61 0.70 2.91
N ALA A 73 10.04 1.53 2.03
CA ALA A 73 10.63 2.80 1.60
C ALA A 73 10.14 4.00 2.41
N GLY A 74 8.96 3.91 3.02
CA GLY A 74 8.23 5.05 3.56
C GLY A 74 7.61 5.93 2.48
N ASP A 75 6.94 7.00 2.91
CA ASP A 75 6.38 8.00 1.99
C ASP A 75 7.49 8.86 1.36
N ARG A 76 7.26 9.35 0.13
CA ARG A 76 8.13 10.33 -0.50
C ARG A 76 8.13 11.62 0.32
N LYS A 77 9.31 12.18 0.54
CA LYS A 77 9.44 13.56 1.02
C LYS A 77 9.18 14.47 -0.15
N LEU A 78 8.00 15.09 -0.19
CA LEU A 78 7.80 16.24 -1.05
C LEU A 78 8.76 17.36 -0.60
N PRO A 79 9.33 18.17 -1.52
CA PRO A 79 9.87 19.47 -1.14
C PRO A 79 8.81 20.17 -0.28
N ALA A 80 9.23 20.86 0.78
CA ALA A 80 8.31 21.69 1.55
C ALA A 80 7.47 22.52 0.57
N ASP A 81 6.14 22.49 0.72
CA ASP A 81 5.24 23.33 -0.06
C ASP A 81 5.63 24.80 0.17
N ASP A 82 6.53 25.31 -0.66
CA ASP A 82 6.93 26.73 -0.72
C ASP A 82 6.34 27.40 -1.97
N ASP A 83 5.37 26.77 -2.65
CA ASP A 83 4.80 27.30 -3.90
C ASP A 83 3.35 26.81 -4.19
N ARG A 84 2.48 26.76 -3.17
CA ARG A 84 1.02 26.76 -3.38
C ARG A 84 0.30 27.79 -2.52
#